data_AF-A0AAD7FV88-F1
#
_entry.id   AF-A0AAD7FV88-F1
#
_cell.length_a   1.000
_cell.length_b   1.000
_cell.length_c   1.000
_cell.angle_alpha   90.00
_cell.angle_beta   90.00
_cell.angle_gamma   90.00
#
_symmetry.space_group_name_H-M   'P 1'
#
loop_
_entity.id
_entity.type
_entity.pdbx_description
1 polymer ?
#
loop_
_entity_poly.entity_id
_entity_poly.type
_entity_poly.pdbx_seq_one_letter_code
_entity_poly.pdbx_strand_id
1 'polypeptide(L)' 'MHDYHDYTCHLALAAQDGRQVIQKGWGQRHPLAGPGMPGPPNEWTFLYAPRNEEMRVVEKIIEASVGYMINAPALEESK' A
#
# COMPACT_ATOMS: atom_id res chain seq x y z
N MET A 1 14.66 9.87 4.94
CA MET A 1 13.29 10.25 5.37
C MET A 1 12.62 10.79 4.12
N HIS A 2 11.42 10.31 3.79
CA HIS A 2 10.61 10.83 2.66
C HIS A 2 10.34 12.33 2.94
N ASP A 3 10.53 13.19 1.94
CA ASP A 3 10.25 14.64 2.05
C ASP A 3 8.74 14.86 2.02
N TYR A 4 8.17 15.68 2.90
CA TYR A 4 6.72 15.93 2.98
C TYR A 4 6.07 16.27 1.62
N HIS A 5 6.86 16.75 0.66
CA HIS A 5 6.44 17.04 -0.71
C HIS A 5 6.38 15.84 -1.68
N ASP A 6 6.74 14.60 -1.31
CA ASP A 6 6.73 13.47 -2.27
C ASP A 6 5.32 12.90 -2.56
N TYR A 7 4.26 13.56 -2.05
CA TYR A 7 2.84 13.26 -2.30
C TYR A 7 2.46 11.77 -2.16
N THR A 8 3.11 11.05 -1.24
CA THR A 8 2.85 9.62 -1.05
C THR A 8 1.67 9.38 -0.12
N CYS A 9 0.97 8.27 -0.32
CA CYS A 9 -0.09 7.80 0.58
C CYS A 9 0.46 6.66 1.43
N HIS A 10 0.20 6.67 2.73
CA HIS A 10 0.59 5.59 3.64
C HIS A 10 -0.61 4.70 3.94
N LEU A 11 -0.47 3.40 3.71
CA LEU A 11 -1.54 2.43 3.92
C LEU A 11 -1.00 1.13 4.49
N ALA A 12 -1.86 0.41 5.22
CA ALA A 12 -1.62 -0.96 5.66
C ALA A 12 -2.19 -1.94 4.62
N LEU A 13 -1.37 -2.88 4.15
CA LEU A 13 -1.77 -3.89 3.18
C LEU A 13 -1.56 -5.29 3.75
N ALA A 14 -2.41 -6.23 3.33
CA ALA A 14 -2.12 -7.65 3.51
C ALA A 14 -0.73 -7.97 2.91
N ALA A 15 -0.01 -8.92 3.54
CA ALA A 15 1.37 -9.23 3.15
C ALA A 15 1.53 -9.61 1.66
N GLN A 16 0.52 -10.25 1.08
CA GLN A 16 0.49 -10.60 -0.35
C GLN A 16 0.34 -9.37 -1.24
N ASP A 17 -0.57 -8.46 -0.90
CA ASP A 17 -0.84 -7.25 -1.68
C ASP A 17 0.33 -6.27 -1.60
N GLY A 18 0.87 -6.05 -0.40
CA GLY A 18 2.07 -5.24 -0.20
C GLY A 18 3.25 -5.75 -1.03
N ARG A 19 3.44 -7.08 -1.10
CA ARG A 19 4.47 -7.69 -1.96
C ARG A 19 4.23 -7.35 -3.44
N GLN A 20 3.00 -7.45 -3.92
CA GLN A 20 2.68 -7.12 -5.32
C GLN A 20 2.90 -5.63 -5.63
N VAL A 21 2.46 -4.74 -4.75
CA VAL A 21 2.64 -3.28 -4.90
C VAL A 21 4.13 -2.93 -5.03
N ILE A 22 4.97 -3.51 -4.17
CA ILE A 22 6.42 -3.27 -4.20
C ILE A 22 7.05 -3.87 -5.46
N GLN A 23 6.74 -5.12 -5.80
CA GLN A 23 7.32 -5.79 -6.97
C GLN A 23 6.95 -5.12 -8.30
N LYS A 24 5.74 -4.54 -8.38
CA LYS A 24 5.26 -3.83 -9.56
C LYS A 24 5.67 -2.34 -9.58
N GLY A 25 6.44 -1.88 -8.59
CA GLY A 25 6.96 -0.51 -8.54
C GLY A 25 5.92 0.57 -8.21
N TRP A 26 4.82 0.18 -7.55
CA TRP A 26 3.77 1.11 -7.10
C TRP A 26 4.06 1.73 -5.74
N GLY A 27 5.00 1.15 -5.01
CA GLY A 27 5.30 1.61 -3.67
C GLY A 27 6.55 0.99 -3.10
N GLN A 28 6.82 1.32 -1.84
CA GLN A 28 7.89 0.72 -1.06
C GLN A 28 7.42 0.49 0.36
N ARG A 29 8.05 -0.46 1.06
CA ARG A 29 7.79 -0.65 2.48
C ARG A 29 8.17 0.62 3.25
N HIS A 30 7.37 1.00 4.24
CA HIS A 30 7.73 2.09 5.14
C HIS A 30 9.10 1.79 5.80
N PRO A 31 10.09 2.70 5.80
CA PRO A 31 11.45 2.42 6.31
C PRO A 31 11.51 1.99 7.78
N LEU A 32 10.53 2.42 8.56
CA LEU A 32 10.36 2.04 9.97
C LEU A 32 9.37 0.87 10.20
N ALA A 33 8.79 0.29 9.14
CA ALA A 33 8.01 -0.93 9.27
C ALA A 33 8.94 -2.14 9.21
N GLY A 34 8.96 -2.95 10.27
CA GLY A 34 9.84 -4.11 10.33
C GLY A 34 10.04 -4.67 11.72
N PRO A 35 10.46 -5.94 11.84
CA PRO A 35 10.87 -6.52 13.12
C PRO A 35 11.97 -5.67 13.77
N GLY A 36 11.80 -5.35 15.06
CA GLY A 36 12.78 -4.58 15.84
C GLY A 36 12.75 -3.06 15.62
N MET A 37 11.84 -2.54 14.81
CA MET A 37 11.60 -1.10 14.71
C MET A 37 10.51 -0.66 15.69
N PRO A 38 10.66 0.47 16.40
CA PRO A 38 9.58 1.08 17.18
C PRO A 38 8.52 1.75 16.29
N GLY A 39 8.66 1.59 14.98
CA GLY A 39 7.86 2.25 13.99
C GLY A 39 6.47 1.64 13.80
N PRO A 40 5.80 1.99 12.71
CA PRO A 40 4.45 1.54 12.44
C PRO A 40 4.35 0.02 12.23
N PRO A 41 3.11 -0.52 12.18
CA PRO A 41 2.87 -1.92 11.86
C PRO A 41 3.65 -2.38 10.62
N ASN A 42 4.02 -3.66 10.61
CA ASN A 42 4.86 -4.27 9.57
C ASN A 42 4.29 -4.10 8.15
N GLU A 43 2.98 -3.93 8.07
CA GLU A 43 2.12 -3.85 6.90
C GLU A 43 2.14 -2.47 6.23
N TRP A 44 2.73 -1.45 6.87
CA TRP A 44 2.75 -0.10 6.30
C TRP A 44 3.62 0.00 5.05
N THR A 45 2.97 0.48 3.99
CA THR A 45 3.54 0.65 2.65
C THR A 45 3.29 2.10 2.20
N PHE A 46 4.31 2.70 1.60
CA PHE A 46 4.21 3.94 0.85
C PHE A 46 3.69 3.63 -0.54
N LEU A 47 2.59 4.26 -0.93
CA LEU A 47 2.04 4.23 -2.27
C LEU A 47 2.41 5.53 -2.97
N TYR A 48 3.02 5.41 -4.15
CA TYR A 48 3.36 6.55 -4.98
C TYR A 48 2.12 7.15 -5.64
N ALA A 49 2.14 8.47 -5.84
CA ALA A 49 1.11 9.17 -6.59
C ALA A 49 0.98 8.60 -8.02
N PRO A 50 -0.24 8.57 -8.59
CA PRO A 50 -0.43 8.18 -9.99
C PRO A 50 0.33 9.16 -10.89
N ARG A 51 0.98 8.65 -11.94
CA ARG A 51 1.79 9.48 -12.85
C ARG A 51 0.95 10.15 -13.94
N ASN A 52 -0.20 9.55 -14.27
CA ASN A 52 -1.12 9.97 -15.33
C ASN A 52 -2.51 9.29 -15.14
N GLU A 53 -3.04 8.63 -16.17
CA GLU A 53 -4.35 7.94 -16.20
C GLU A 53 -4.42 6.67 -15.32
N GLU A 54 -3.37 6.37 -14.57
CA GLU A 54 -3.27 5.18 -13.70
C GLU A 54 -4.08 5.29 -12.38
N MET A 55 -5.00 6.25 -12.26
CA MET A 55 -5.79 6.47 -11.05
C MET A 55 -6.52 5.19 -10.60
N ARG A 56 -6.99 4.38 -11.55
CA ARG A 56 -7.69 3.13 -11.25
C ARG A 56 -6.81 2.10 -10.53
N VAL A 57 -5.49 2.13 -10.76
CA VAL A 57 -4.56 1.23 -10.06
C VAL A 57 -4.40 1.67 -8.61
N VAL A 58 -4.23 2.97 -8.38
CA VAL A 58 -4.14 3.56 -7.03
C VAL A 58 -5.43 3.30 -6.25
N GLU A 59 -6.60 3.49 -6.86
CA GLU A 59 -7.90 3.16 -6.26
C GLU A 59 -7.98 1.71 -5.81
N LYS A 60 -7.62 0.75 -6.68
CA LYS A 60 -7.63 -0.68 -6.34
C LYS A 60 -6.73 -1.01 -5.15
N ILE A 61 -5.57 -0.36 -5.05
CA ILE A 61 -4.65 -0.57 -3.93
C ILE A 61 -5.25 -0.01 -2.63
N ILE A 62 -5.91 1.15 -2.70
CA ILE A 62 -6.61 1.75 -1.54
C ILE A 62 -7.79 0.87 -1.11
N GLU A 63 -8.62 0.38 -2.05
CA GLU A 63 -9.72 -0.54 -1.79
C GLU A 63 -9.23 -1.83 -1.10
N ALA A 64 -8.12 -2.40 -1.57
CA ALA A 64 -7.51 -3.57 -0.94
C ALA A 64 -7.03 -3.28 0.50
N SER A 65 -6.44 -2.10 0.74
CA SER A 65 -6.04 -1.67 2.08
C SER A 65 -7.24 -1.55 3.02
N VAL A 66 -8.32 -0.91 2.57
CA VAL A 66 -9.55 -0.77 3.36
C VAL A 66 -10.13 -2.15 3.67
N GLY A 67 -10.22 -3.03 2.67
CA GLY A 67 -10.71 -4.40 2.83
C GLY A 67 -9.90 -5.19 3.86
N TYR A 68 -8.57 -5.10 3.81
CA TYR A 68 -7.69 -5.71 4.80
C TYR A 68 -7.95 -5.19 6.22
N MET A 69 -8.05 -3.86 6.38
CA MET A 69 -8.20 -3.23 7.69
C MET A 69 -9.53 -3.51 8.38
N ILE A 70 -10.60 -3.73 7.62
CA ILE A 70 -11.92 -4.09 8.16
C ILE A 70 -12.17 -5.59 8.18
N ASN A 71 -11.18 -6.41 7.80
CA ASN A 71 -11.30 -7.86 7.66
C ASN A 71 -12.47 -8.25 6.73
N ALA A 72 -12.61 -7.54 5.61
CA ALA A 72 -13.59 -7.85 4.58
C ALA A 72 -13.24 -9.19 3.90
N PRO A 73 -14.24 -9.96 3.44
CA PRO A 73 -13.98 -11.09 2.55
C PRO A 73 -13.28 -10.60 1.28
N ALA A 74 -12.42 -11.44 0.70
CA ALA A 74 -11.73 -11.12 -0.54
C ALA A 74 -12.75 -10.73 -1.62
N LEU A 75 -12.54 -9.59 -2.27
CA LEU A 75 -13.34 -9.20 -3.42
C LEU A 75 -13.10 -10.24 -4.52
N GLU A 76 -14.13 -10.98 -4.91
CA GLU A 76 -14.02 -11.83 -6.08
C GLU A 76 -13.74 -10.95 -7.30
N GLU A 77 -12.69 -11.28 -8.05
CA GLU A 77 -12.41 -10.59 -9.30
C GLU A 77 -13.64 -10.73 -10.21
N SER A 78 -14.30 -9.61 -10.48
CA SER A 78 -15.38 -9.56 -11.45
C SER A 78 -14.78 -9.91 -12.81
N LYS A 79 -15.17 -11.08 -13.32
CA LYS A 79 -14.71 -11.66 -14.59
C LYS A 79 -15.00 -10.77 -15.79
#